data_AF-A0A0C2ISD1-F1
#
_entry.id   AF-A0A0C2ISD1-F1
#
_cell.length_a   1.000
_cell.length_b   1.000
_cell.length_c   1.000
_cell.angle_alpha   90.00
_cell.angle_beta   90.00
_cell.angle_gamma   90.00
#
_symmetry.space_group_name_H-M   'P 1'
#
loop_
_entity.id
_entity.type
_entity.pdbx_description
1 polymer ?
#
loop_
_entity_poly.entity_id
_entity_poly.type
_entity_poly.pdbx_seq_one_letter_code
_entity_poly.pdbx_strand_id
1 'polypeptide(L)'
;MATCPPEPFPELTSEIPFGYSNVKGADIGSGQRTWELSKADLNTLLALSAKLNLDGEITPVMAWGMVLAHPRLAELTEKDFQRLTEELSSKVRCYGFGAVMEEFEVRDAMENVMPTKPDAYVSDKYSYAVAF
;
A
#
# COMPACT_ATOMS: atom_id res chain seq x y z
N MET A 1 9.16 -11.51 10.15
CA MET A 1 8.39 -10.67 9.20
C MET A 1 9.32 -9.55 8.76
N ALA A 2 9.43 -9.29 7.46
CA ALA A 2 10.28 -8.19 6.97
C ALA A 2 9.62 -6.84 7.31
N THR A 3 10.41 -5.83 7.68
CA THR A 3 9.96 -4.46 7.94
C THR A 3 9.95 -3.66 6.62
N CYS A 4 8.93 -2.82 6.41
CA CYS A 4 8.80 -1.95 5.24
C CYS A 4 8.81 -0.46 5.65
N PRO A 5 9.54 0.43 4.94
CA PRO A 5 10.52 0.11 3.89
C PRO A 5 11.76 -0.57 4.51
N PRO A 6 12.46 -1.44 3.76
CA PRO A 6 13.70 -2.02 4.24
C PRO A 6 14.69 -0.88 4.51
N GLU A 7 15.40 -0.92 5.64
CA GLU A 7 16.51 0.01 5.88
C GLU A 7 17.48 -0.09 4.70
N PRO A 8 17.96 1.05 4.15
CA PRO A 8 19.04 1.02 3.18
C PRO A 8 20.22 0.34 3.85
N PHE A 9 20.67 -0.81 3.33
CA PHE A 9 21.74 -1.58 3.96
C PHE A 9 23.01 -0.72 4.07
N PRO A 10 23.44 -0.30 5.29
CA PRO A 10 24.59 0.59 5.45
C PRO A 10 25.90 -0.14 5.12
N GLU A 11 25.94 -1.45 5.38
CA GLU A 11 26.96 -2.36 4.89
C GLU A 11 26.26 -3.61 4.35
N LEU A 12 26.33 -3.78 3.04
CA LEU A 12 25.99 -5.05 2.41
C LEU A 12 27.10 -6.04 2.73
N THR A 13 26.88 -6.84 3.76
CA THR A 13 27.70 -8.02 4.04
C THR A 13 27.70 -8.93 2.82
N SER A 14 28.77 -9.73 2.64
CA SER A 14 28.89 -10.67 1.51
C SER A 14 27.79 -11.74 1.47
N GLU A 15 27.02 -11.87 2.55
CA GLU A 15 25.86 -12.76 2.68
C GLU A 15 24.60 -12.19 2.01
N ILE A 16 24.53 -10.87 1.77
CA ILE A 16 23.36 -10.24 1.16
C ILE A 16 23.50 -10.34 -0.37
N PRO A 17 22.58 -11.03 -1.06
CA PRO A 17 22.66 -11.32 -2.50
C PRO A 17 22.37 -10.11 -3.40
N PHE A 18 22.67 -8.89 -2.95
CA PHE A 18 22.41 -7.67 -3.69
C PHE A 18 23.71 -7.22 -4.37
N GLY A 19 23.66 -7.17 -5.69
CA GLY A 19 24.82 -6.84 -6.52
C GLY A 19 24.51 -5.74 -7.53
N TYR A 20 25.42 -5.60 -8.48
CA TYR A 20 25.49 -4.51 -9.43
C TYR A 20 25.18 -4.93 -10.86
N SER A 21 24.90 -6.21 -11.13
CA SER A 21 24.75 -6.73 -12.49
C SER A 21 23.65 -6.05 -13.29
N ASN A 22 22.63 -5.53 -12.59
CA ASN A 22 21.48 -4.85 -13.16
C ASN A 22 21.53 -3.32 -12.98
N VAL A 23 22.60 -2.76 -12.40
CA VAL A 23 22.77 -1.33 -12.16
C VAL A 23 23.60 -0.72 -13.30
N LYS A 24 23.05 0.26 -14.01
CA LYS A 24 23.75 0.93 -15.12
C LYS A 24 24.76 1.94 -14.60
N GLY A 25 25.85 2.15 -15.34
CA GLY A 25 27.08 2.82 -14.89
C GLY A 25 26.96 4.18 -14.17
N ALA A 26 25.89 4.96 -14.38
CA ALA A 26 25.66 6.21 -13.68
C ALA A 26 25.13 6.02 -12.24
N ASP A 27 24.41 4.92 -11.99
CA ASP A 27 23.73 4.64 -10.72
C ASP A 27 24.61 3.79 -9.77
N ILE A 28 25.78 3.31 -10.22
CA ILE A 28 26.74 2.59 -9.36
C ILE A 28 27.22 3.49 -8.21
N GLY A 29 27.35 4.79 -8.46
CA GLY A 29 27.75 5.80 -7.47
C GLY A 29 26.66 6.16 -6.47
N SER A 30 25.39 5.80 -6.72
CA SER A 30 24.28 6.06 -5.79
C SER A 30 24.21 5.04 -4.65
N GLY A 31 25.00 3.97 -4.72
CA GLY A 31 24.96 2.86 -3.77
C GLY A 31 23.74 1.95 -3.97
N GLN A 32 22.92 2.19 -4.99
CA GLN A 32 21.78 1.34 -5.29
C GLN A 32 22.25 -0.05 -5.72
N ARG A 33 21.78 -1.08 -5.01
CA ARG A 33 22.00 -2.49 -5.36
C ARG A 33 20.67 -3.21 -5.48
N THR A 34 20.60 -4.19 -6.36
CA THR A 34 19.39 -5.00 -6.57
C THR A 34 19.72 -6.47 -6.36
N TRP A 35 18.70 -7.26 -6.07
CA TRP A 35 18.85 -8.70 -5.90
C TRP A 35 19.46 -9.35 -7.16
N GLU A 36 20.56 -10.08 -6.97
CA GLU A 36 21.24 -10.86 -8.00
C GLU A 36 20.49 -12.18 -8.17
N LEU A 37 19.63 -12.24 -9.19
CA LEU A 37 18.83 -13.40 -9.48
C LEU A 37 19.30 -14.06 -10.76
N SER A 38 19.48 -15.38 -10.73
CA SER A 38 19.61 -16.14 -11.96
C SER A 38 18.28 -16.10 -12.72
N LYS A 39 18.31 -16.33 -14.04
CA LYS A 39 17.08 -16.46 -14.83
C LYS A 39 16.14 -17.55 -14.30
N ALA A 40 16.71 -18.63 -13.72
CA ALA A 40 15.94 -19.71 -13.14
C ALA A 40 15.25 -19.29 -11.83
N ASP A 41 15.93 -18.54 -10.98
CA ASP A 41 15.37 -18.00 -9.74
C ASP A 41 14.28 -16.96 -10.03
N LEU A 42 14.49 -16.11 -11.06
CA LEU A 42 13.48 -15.17 -11.52
C LEU A 42 12.22 -15.89 -12.00
N ASN A 43 12.36 -16.95 -12.82
CA ASN A 43 11.23 -17.76 -13.24
C ASN A 43 10.52 -18.43 -12.05
N THR A 44 11.28 -18.87 -11.04
CA THR A 44 10.74 -19.45 -9.81
C THR A 44 9.95 -18.41 -9.01
N LEU A 45 10.49 -17.19 -8.86
CA LEU A 45 9.80 -16.07 -8.21
C LEU A 45 8.54 -15.67 -8.94
N LEU A 46 8.57 -15.59 -10.27
CA LEU A 46 7.37 -15.29 -11.09
C LEU A 46 6.32 -16.41 -10.98
N ALA A 47 6.76 -17.67 -10.93
CA ALA A 47 5.87 -18.80 -10.70
C ALA A 47 5.28 -18.83 -9.28
N LEU A 48 6.02 -18.33 -8.28
CA LEU A 48 5.54 -18.16 -6.91
C LEU A 48 4.60 -16.97 -6.77
N SER A 49 4.90 -15.85 -7.45
CA SER A 49 4.03 -14.67 -7.44
C SER A 49 2.67 -14.97 -8.07
N ALA A 50 2.65 -15.80 -9.12
CA ALA A 50 1.41 -16.29 -9.72
C ALA A 50 0.59 -17.22 -8.81
N LYS A 51 1.18 -17.72 -7.72
CA LYS A 51 0.52 -18.58 -6.72
C LYS A 51 0.11 -17.83 -5.46
N LEU A 52 0.39 -16.52 -5.36
CA LEU A 52 -0.16 -15.69 -4.30
C LEU A 52 -1.66 -15.54 -4.58
N ASN A 53 -2.46 -16.22 -3.76
CA ASN A 53 -3.90 -16.04 -3.81
C ASN A 53 -4.23 -14.72 -3.11
N LEU A 54 -4.18 -13.61 -3.85
CA LEU A 54 -4.50 -12.26 -3.35
C LEU A 54 -6.01 -12.06 -3.17
N ASP A 55 -6.78 -13.13 -2.90
CA ASP A 55 -8.23 -13.03 -2.68
C ASP A 55 -8.49 -12.18 -1.44
N GLY A 56 -8.89 -10.93 -1.67
CA GLY A 56 -9.13 -9.94 -0.61
C GLY A 56 -7.89 -9.21 -0.12
N GLU A 57 -6.71 -9.42 -0.73
CA GLU A 57 -5.49 -8.66 -0.43
C GLU A 57 -5.20 -7.61 -1.51
N ILE A 58 -4.74 -6.43 -1.09
CA ILE A 58 -4.36 -5.32 -1.97
C ILE A 58 -2.97 -4.80 -1.64
N THR A 59 -2.32 -4.17 -2.62
CA THR A 59 -1.01 -3.54 -2.40
C THR A 59 -1.18 -2.17 -1.73
N PRO A 60 -0.18 -1.67 -0.99
CA PRO A 60 -0.24 -0.34 -0.37
C PRO A 60 -0.56 0.80 -1.36
N VAL A 61 -0.10 0.69 -2.61
CA VAL A 61 -0.41 1.69 -3.65
C VAL A 61 -1.90 1.64 -4.03
N MET A 62 -2.49 0.45 -4.12
CA MET A 62 -3.94 0.31 -4.35
C MET A 62 -4.75 0.83 -3.17
N ALA A 63 -4.29 0.63 -1.94
CA ALA A 63 -4.93 1.19 -0.73
C ALA A 63 -5.00 2.72 -0.77
N TRP A 64 -3.89 3.39 -1.11
CA TRP A 64 -3.90 4.85 -1.31
C TRP A 64 -4.78 5.27 -2.48
N GLY A 65 -4.90 4.45 -3.52
CA GLY A 65 -5.89 4.64 -4.59
C GLY A 65 -7.32 4.68 -4.06
N MET A 66 -7.68 3.81 -3.11
CA MET A 66 -9.00 3.83 -2.46
C MET A 66 -9.22 5.09 -1.62
N VAL A 67 -8.21 5.51 -0.85
CA VAL A 67 -8.26 6.76 -0.06
C VAL A 67 -8.48 7.97 -0.98
N LEU A 68 -7.72 8.07 -2.07
CA LEU A 68 -7.80 9.17 -3.03
C LEU A 68 -9.10 9.16 -3.86
N ALA A 69 -9.71 7.99 -4.06
CA ALA A 69 -11.01 7.86 -4.73
C ALA A 69 -12.19 8.17 -3.80
N HIS A 70 -11.97 8.35 -2.50
CA HIS A 70 -13.06 8.52 -1.55
C HIS A 70 -13.79 9.86 -1.76
N PRO A 71 -15.14 9.89 -1.82
CA PRO A 71 -15.90 11.11 -2.08
C PRO A 71 -15.64 12.25 -1.09
N ARG A 72 -15.28 11.89 0.15
CA ARG A 72 -14.99 12.82 1.25
C ARG A 72 -13.49 13.12 1.41
N LEU A 73 -12.65 12.79 0.43
CA LEU A 73 -11.21 13.10 0.45
C LEU A 73 -10.94 14.55 0.84
N ALA A 74 -11.73 15.49 0.31
CA ALA A 74 -11.59 16.92 0.58
C ALA A 74 -11.85 17.33 2.04
N GLU A 75 -12.46 16.45 2.85
CA GLU A 75 -12.68 16.68 4.29
C GLU A 75 -11.46 16.26 5.14
N LEU A 76 -10.51 15.52 4.58
CA LEU A 76 -9.34 15.02 5.30
C LEU A 76 -8.30 16.14 5.50
N THR A 77 -7.82 16.26 6.73
CA THR A 77 -6.71 17.13 7.10
C THR A 77 -5.38 16.38 7.06
N GLU A 78 -4.26 17.11 7.11
CA GLU A 78 -2.92 16.50 7.23
C GLU A 78 -2.82 15.54 8.42
N LYS A 79 -3.48 15.86 9.54
CA LYS A 79 -3.52 14.99 10.73
C LYS A 79 -4.27 13.69 10.47
N ASP A 80 -5.30 13.73 9.63
CA ASP A 80 -6.07 12.54 9.27
C ASP A 80 -5.24 11.64 8.33
N PHE A 81 -4.48 12.23 7.41
CA PHE A 81 -3.51 11.48 6.60
C PHE A 81 -2.40 10.84 7.43
N GLN A 82 -1.90 11.53 8.47
CA GLN A 82 -0.92 10.95 9.40
C GLN A 82 -1.50 9.74 10.12
N ARG A 83 -2.73 9.84 10.65
CA ARG A 83 -3.43 8.71 11.29
C ARG A 83 -3.67 7.54 10.33
N LEU A 84 -4.15 7.81 9.12
CA LEU A 84 -4.31 6.78 8.08
C LEU A 84 -2.97 6.08 7.79
N THR A 85 -1.88 6.84 7.71
CA THR A 85 -0.56 6.28 7.47
C THR A 85 -0.12 5.37 8.63
N GLU A 86 -0.31 5.80 9.88
CA GLU A 86 0.01 5.02 11.07
C GLU A 86 -0.81 3.72 11.15
N GLU A 87 -2.13 3.81 10.92
CA GLU A 87 -3.01 2.64 10.91
C GLU A 87 -2.63 1.67 9.80
N LEU A 88 -2.56 2.13 8.54
CA LEU A 88 -2.28 1.27 7.39
C LEU A 88 -0.89 0.64 7.46
N SER A 89 0.12 1.37 7.95
CA SER A 89 1.49 0.84 8.07
C SER A 89 1.56 -0.38 9.00
N SER A 90 0.71 -0.42 10.04
CA SER A 90 0.63 -1.57 10.97
C SER A 90 -0.01 -2.82 10.36
N LYS A 91 -0.69 -2.68 9.21
CA LYS A 91 -1.42 -3.75 8.52
C LYS A 91 -0.65 -4.34 7.33
N VAL A 92 0.44 -3.70 6.93
CA VAL A 92 1.28 -4.16 5.81
C VAL A 92 1.98 -5.48 6.17
N ARG A 93 1.75 -6.48 5.35
CA ARG A 93 2.47 -7.76 5.33
C ARG A 93 3.51 -7.72 4.22
N CYS A 94 4.78 -7.70 4.61
CA CYS A 94 5.89 -7.70 3.66
C CYS A 94 6.32 -9.13 3.33
N TYR A 95 6.32 -9.45 2.04
CA TYR A 95 6.96 -10.62 1.45
C TYR A 95 8.29 -10.21 0.81
N GLY A 96 9.24 -11.14 0.67
CA GLY A 96 10.57 -10.82 0.12
C GLY A 96 10.59 -10.19 -1.29
N PHE A 97 9.45 -10.18 -1.99
CA PHE A 97 9.27 -9.62 -3.34
C PHE A 97 8.19 -8.52 -3.40
N GLY A 98 7.55 -8.14 -2.29
CA GLY A 98 6.44 -7.16 -2.31
C GLY A 98 5.73 -7.01 -0.97
N ALA A 99 4.67 -6.20 -0.95
CA ALA A 99 3.90 -5.95 0.26
C ALA A 99 2.41 -5.91 -0.05
N VAL A 100 1.60 -6.44 0.86
CA VAL A 100 0.13 -6.46 0.76
C VAL A 100 -0.51 -6.10 2.10
N MET A 101 -1.79 -5.83 2.10
CA MET A 101 -2.67 -5.70 3.27
C MET A 101 -4.06 -6.21 2.87
N GLU A 102 -4.93 -6.51 3.83
CA GLU A 102 -6.28 -6.95 3.48
C GLU A 102 -7.15 -5.73 3.10
N GLU A 103 -7.97 -5.89 2.07
CA GLU A 103 -8.80 -4.79 1.57
C GLU A 103 -9.75 -4.25 2.66
N PHE A 104 -10.27 -5.13 3.51
CA PHE A 104 -11.14 -4.73 4.61
C PHE A 104 -10.41 -3.90 5.67
N GLU A 105 -9.10 -4.10 5.88
CA GLU A 105 -8.31 -3.31 6.83
C GLU A 105 -8.21 -1.86 6.37
N VAL A 106 -8.19 -1.62 5.06
CA VAL A 106 -8.21 -0.27 4.48
C VAL A 106 -9.56 0.40 4.68
N ARG A 107 -10.65 -0.34 4.47
CA ARG A 107 -12.00 0.17 4.70
C ARG A 107 -12.22 0.54 6.16
N ASP A 108 -11.79 -0.33 7.08
CA ASP A 108 -11.87 -0.10 8.53
C ASP A 108 -11.04 1.12 8.96
N ALA A 109 -9.80 1.26 8.48
CA ALA A 109 -8.97 2.42 8.76
C ALA A 109 -9.59 3.74 8.26
N MET A 110 -10.22 3.69 7.08
CA MET A 110 -10.95 4.84 6.54
C MET A 110 -12.18 5.21 7.39
N GLU A 111 -12.94 4.22 7.86
CA GLU A 111 -14.09 4.45 8.75
C GLU A 111 -13.67 4.99 10.13
N ASN A 112 -12.54 4.54 10.65
CA ASN A 112 -12.00 5.02 11.93
C ASN A 112 -11.49 6.46 11.85
N VAL A 113 -10.86 6.85 10.75
CA VAL A 113 -10.28 8.20 10.59
C VAL A 113 -11.30 9.20 10.08
N MET A 114 -12.20 8.82 9.17
CA MET A 114 -13.22 9.74 8.68
C MET A 114 -14.34 9.83 9.70
N PRO A 115 -14.57 11.01 10.33
CA PRO A 115 -15.65 11.14 11.29
C PRO A 115 -16.97 10.76 10.62
N THR A 116 -17.65 9.79 11.22
CA THR A 116 -19.09 9.63 11.08
C THR A 116 -19.69 10.95 11.56
N LYS A 117 -19.96 11.87 10.63
CA LYS A 117 -20.93 12.91 10.95
C LYS A 117 -22.18 12.13 11.37
N PRO A 118 -22.73 12.32 12.58
CA PRO A 118 -24.01 11.71 12.90
C PRO A 118 -24.94 12.10 11.76
N ASP A 119 -25.62 11.11 11.18
CA ASP A 119 -26.61 11.34 10.14
C ASP A 119 -27.47 12.50 10.60
N ALA A 120 -27.26 13.66 9.98
CA ALA A 120 -28.21 14.73 10.07
C ALA A 120 -29.43 14.17 9.34
N TYR A 121 -30.31 13.52 10.10
CA TYR A 121 -31.66 13.19 9.70
C TYR A 121 -32.25 14.48 9.14
N VAL A 122 -32.24 14.62 7.82
CA VAL A 122 -33.06 15.61 7.13
C VAL A 122 -34.47 15.05 7.14
N SER A 123 -35.10 15.05 8.31
CA SER A 123 -36.53 15.22 8.41
C SER A 123 -36.78 16.70 8.17
N ASP A 124 -37.19 17.06 6.97
CA ASP A 124 -38.61 17.30 6.70
C ASP A 124 -38.81 18.09 5.40
N LYS A 125 -39.82 17.62 4.65
CA LYS A 125 -40.63 18.35 3.66
C LYS A 125 -39.92 18.84 2.40
N TYR A 126 -40.01 18.04 1.33
CA TYR A 126 -40.70 18.40 0.08
C TYR A 126 -40.97 17.12 -0.74
N SER A 127 -41.79 16.23 -0.17
CA SER A 127 -42.64 15.37 -0.99
C SER A 127 -43.85 16.22 -1.37
N TYR A 128 -43.80 16.85 -2.55
CA TYR A 128 -44.94 17.25 -3.40
C TYR A 128 -44.39 18.02 -4.60
N ALA A 129 -44.14 17.32 -5.71
CA ALA A 129 -44.49 17.77 -7.07
C ALA A 129 -44.03 16.70 -8.07
N VAL A 130 -44.93 15.76 -8.35
CA VAL A 130 -45.02 15.08 -9.64
C VAL A 130 -45.32 16.13 -10.73
N ALA A 131 -44.84 15.86 -11.95
CA ALA A 131 -45.09 16.51 -13.24
C ALA A 131 -44.13 17.67 -13.60
N PHE A 132 -43.24 17.45 -14.57
CA PHE A 132 -43.52 17.57 -16.01
C PHE A 132 -42.72 16.52 -16.80
#